data_AF-A0A6B1GE69-F1
#
_entry.id   AF-A0A6B1GE69-F1
#
_cell.length_a   1.000
_cell.length_b   1.000
_cell.length_c   1.000
_cell.angle_alpha   90.00
_cell.angle_beta   90.00
_cell.angle_gamma   90.00
#
_symmetry.space_group_name_H-M   'P 1'
#
loop_
_entity.id
_entity.type
_entity.pdbx_description
1 polymer ?
#
loop_
_entity_poly.entity_id
_entity_poly.type
_entity_poly.pdbx_seq_one_letter_code
_entity_poly.pdbx_strand_id
1 'polypeptide(L)'
;MPESIRDLRNAWRPDDPHVEEALRDSEVVRSRLLYDSSNYVFLVDLAHPAHGEGLAVYKPQRGERPLGDFPYGTLHLREIATYEYARLLGWEIVPPTLEREGPEGAGSFQLFIEHNPAEHFSSCAIARSCARR
;
A
#
# COMPACT_ATOMS: atom_id res chain seq x y z
N MET A 1 -9.90 -2.93 -22.40
CA MET A 1 -9.22 -1.72 -21.91
C MET A 1 -8.84 -2.00 -20.46
N PRO A 2 -7.57 -1.96 -20.04
CA PRO A 2 -7.27 -2.03 -18.62
C PRO A 2 -7.89 -0.81 -17.93
N GLU A 3 -8.63 -1.03 -16.85
CA GLU A 3 -9.19 0.04 -16.02
C GLU A 3 -8.05 0.97 -15.58
N SER A 4 -8.24 2.28 -15.77
CA SER A 4 -7.29 3.27 -15.29
C SER A 4 -7.25 3.21 -13.78
N ILE A 5 -6.06 3.15 -13.18
CA ILE A 5 -5.86 3.18 -11.71
C ILE A 5 -6.63 4.36 -11.06
N ARG A 6 -6.84 5.44 -11.82
CA ARG A 6 -7.53 6.66 -11.41
C ARG A 6 -9.02 6.47 -11.08
N ASP A 7 -9.63 5.41 -11.58
CA ASP A 7 -11.07 5.14 -11.39
C ASP A 7 -11.31 4.04 -10.34
N LEU A 8 -10.24 3.47 -9.78
CA LEU A 8 -10.33 2.40 -8.81
C LEU A 8 -10.71 2.96 -7.43
N ARG A 9 -11.66 2.29 -6.79
CA ARG A 9 -12.14 2.63 -5.46
C ARG A 9 -11.84 1.53 -4.47
N ASN A 10 -11.48 1.90 -3.25
CA ASN A 10 -11.26 0.95 -2.17
C ASN A 10 -12.35 1.08 -1.12
N ALA A 11 -13.02 -0.02 -0.80
CA ALA A 11 -14.06 -0.02 0.23
C ALA A 11 -13.48 0.09 1.64
N TRP A 12 -12.28 -0.46 1.84
CA TRP A 12 -11.57 -0.40 3.11
C TRP A 12 -10.84 0.93 3.27
N ARG A 13 -10.96 1.53 4.44
CA ARG A 13 -10.31 2.78 4.80
C ARG A 13 -9.20 2.56 5.84
N PRO A 14 -8.17 3.41 5.85
CA PRO A 14 -7.06 3.26 6.80
C PRO A 14 -7.47 3.45 8.26
N ASP A 15 -8.56 4.17 8.52
CA ASP A 15 -9.15 4.41 9.85
C ASP A 15 -10.15 3.32 10.28
N ASP A 16 -10.46 2.35 9.42
CA ASP A 16 -11.34 1.24 9.80
C ASP A 16 -10.65 0.36 10.85
N PRO A 17 -11.30 0.05 11.99
CA PRO A 17 -10.67 -0.71 13.08
C PRO A 17 -10.31 -2.15 12.69
N HIS A 18 -10.87 -2.65 11.58
CA HIS A 18 -10.67 -4.00 11.06
C HIS A 18 -9.73 -4.04 9.84
N VAL A 19 -9.17 -2.91 9.41
CA VAL A 19 -8.40 -2.87 8.14
C VAL A 19 -7.13 -3.69 8.20
N GLU A 20 -6.43 -3.71 9.34
CA GLU A 20 -5.23 -4.53 9.52
C GLU A 20 -5.58 -6.03 9.48
N GLU A 21 -6.71 -6.43 10.07
CA GLU A 21 -7.23 -7.81 10.03
C GLU A 21 -7.65 -8.20 8.62
N ALA A 22 -8.48 -7.38 7.97
CA ALA A 22 -8.93 -7.60 6.60
C ALA A 22 -7.76 -7.70 5.62
N LEU A 23 -6.76 -6.83 5.74
CA LEU A 23 -5.56 -6.85 4.90
C LEU A 23 -4.69 -8.09 5.16
N ARG A 24 -4.66 -8.61 6.39
CA ARG A 24 -3.91 -9.82 6.74
C ARG A 24 -4.59 -11.08 6.22
N ASP A 25 -5.89 -11.23 6.48
CA ASP A 25 -6.58 -12.52 6.39
C ASP A 25 -7.41 -12.68 5.10
N SER A 26 -7.36 -11.70 4.21
CA SER A 26 -8.04 -11.74 2.91
C SER A 26 -7.30 -12.57 1.85
N GLU A 27 -8.08 -13.26 1.01
CA GLU A 27 -7.58 -13.99 -0.15
C GLU A 27 -7.26 -13.03 -1.31
N VAL A 28 -6.18 -13.28 -2.05
CA VAL A 28 -5.87 -12.56 -3.30
C VAL A 28 -6.69 -13.14 -4.45
N VAL A 29 -7.73 -12.43 -4.88
CA VAL A 29 -8.61 -12.86 -5.97
C VAL A 29 -8.00 -12.59 -7.34
N ARG A 30 -7.35 -11.42 -7.49
CA ARG A 30 -6.71 -11.00 -8.75
C ARG A 30 -5.45 -10.21 -8.44
N SER A 31 -4.43 -10.38 -9.29
CA SER A 31 -3.18 -9.60 -9.23
C SER A 31 -2.88 -8.99 -10.59
N ARG A 32 -2.53 -7.70 -10.61
CA ARG A 32 -2.24 -6.94 -11.83
C ARG A 32 -0.92 -6.20 -11.69
N LEU A 33 0.02 -6.43 -12.61
CA LEU A 33 1.29 -5.70 -12.63
C LEU A 33 1.07 -4.23 -13.01
N LEU A 34 1.70 -3.32 -12.26
CA LEU A 34 1.75 -1.90 -12.55
C LEU A 34 3.07 -1.59 -13.28
N TYR A 35 2.98 -1.26 -14.57
CA TYR A 35 4.12 -1.19 -15.48
C TYR A 35 4.98 0.08 -15.38
N ASP A 36 4.61 1.05 -14.54
CA ASP A 36 5.30 2.34 -14.40
C ASP A 36 5.99 2.51 -13.03
N SER A 37 6.67 1.46 -12.58
CA SER A 37 7.42 1.46 -11.32
C SER A 37 8.85 0.95 -11.51
N SER A 38 9.78 1.45 -10.69
CA SER A 38 11.18 1.00 -10.68
C SER A 38 11.38 -0.40 -10.09
N ASN A 39 10.34 -0.94 -9.44
CA ASN A 39 10.23 -2.30 -8.91
C ASN A 39 8.98 -2.99 -9.46
N TYR A 40 8.88 -4.31 -9.32
CA TYR A 40 7.62 -5.00 -9.59
C TYR A 40 6.61 -4.63 -8.50
N VAL A 41 5.57 -3.90 -8.89
CA VAL A 41 4.47 -3.50 -8.01
C VAL A 41 3.18 -4.04 -8.60
N PHE A 42 2.39 -4.73 -7.78
CA PHE A 42 1.12 -5.30 -8.18
C PHE A 42 -0.01 -4.56 -7.49
N LEU A 43 -1.11 -4.35 -8.20
CA LEU A 43 -2.39 -4.05 -7.60
C LEU A 43 -3.16 -5.36 -7.43
N VAL A 44 -3.55 -5.66 -6.20
CA VAL A 44 -4.26 -6.89 -5.85
C VAL A 44 -5.69 -6.58 -5.41
N ASP A 45 -6.61 -7.42 -5.87
CA ASP A 45 -7.98 -7.45 -5.37
C ASP A 45 -8.05 -8.50 -4.25
N LEU A 46 -8.59 -8.08 -3.12
CA LEU A 46 -8.66 -8.86 -1.89
C LEU A 46 -10.11 -9.17 -1.56
N ALA A 47 -10.38 -10.39 -1.09
CA ALA A 47 -11.68 -10.78 -0.57
C ALA A 47 -11.54 -11.30 0.86
N HIS A 48 -12.23 -10.66 1.79
CA HIS A 48 -12.33 -11.07 3.18
C HIS A 48 -13.75 -11.57 3.49
N PRO A 49 -13.92 -12.75 4.13
CA PRO A 49 -15.25 -13.32 4.37
C PRO A 49 -16.15 -12.44 5.24
N ALA A 50 -15.57 -11.67 6.18
CA ALA A 50 -16.33 -10.80 7.08
C ALA A 50 -16.33 -9.31 6.67
N HIS A 51 -15.38 -8.90 5.83
CA HIS A 51 -15.12 -7.48 5.53
C HIS A 51 -15.26 -7.12 4.05
N GLY A 52 -15.68 -8.08 3.21
CA GLY A 52 -15.97 -7.86 1.80
C GLY A 52 -14.71 -7.72 0.95
N GLU A 53 -14.80 -6.92 -0.12
CA GLU A 53 -13.73 -6.74 -1.10
C GLU A 53 -12.89 -5.49 -0.78
N GLY A 54 -11.58 -5.57 -1.02
CA GLY A 54 -10.64 -4.48 -0.83
C GLY A 54 -9.53 -4.48 -1.87
N LEU A 55 -8.77 -3.39 -1.92
CA LEU A 55 -7.62 -3.24 -2.80
C LEU A 55 -6.34 -3.04 -1.99
N ALA A 56 -5.25 -3.65 -2.45
CA ALA A 56 -3.93 -3.41 -1.90
C ALA A 56 -2.84 -3.31 -2.98
N VAL A 57 -1.77 -2.60 -2.65
CA VAL A 57 -0.52 -2.58 -3.40
C VAL A 57 0.38 -3.66 -2.81
N TYR A 58 0.78 -4.61 -3.64
CA TYR A 58 1.65 -5.72 -3.27
C TYR A 58 3.02 -5.56 -3.93
N LYS A 59 4.09 -5.59 -3.12
CA LYS A 59 5.48 -5.52 -3.57
C LYS A 59 6.23 -6.78 -3.13
N PRO A 60 6.39 -7.80 -4.01
CA PRO A 60 7.13 -9.00 -3.68
C PRO A 60 8.60 -8.71 -3.42
N GLN A 61 9.20 -9.43 -2.46
CA GLN A 61 10.64 -9.43 -2.24
C GLN A 61 11.42 -9.84 -3.50
N ARG A 62 10.93 -10.83 -4.25
CA ARG A 62 11.53 -11.29 -5.51
C ARG A 62 11.47 -10.24 -6.64
N GLY A 63 10.57 -9.28 -6.50
CA GLY A 63 10.38 -8.18 -7.45
C GLY A 63 11.23 -6.95 -7.16
N GLU A 64 12.07 -7.00 -6.13
CA GLU A 64 12.94 -5.91 -5.75
C GLU A 64 14.08 -5.75 -6.75
N ARG A 65 14.28 -4.52 -7.22
CA ARG A 65 15.52 -4.11 -7.85
C ARG A 65 16.55 -3.83 -6.75
N PRO A 66 17.67 -4.55 -6.71
CA PRO A 66 18.68 -4.35 -5.69
C PRO A 66 19.25 -2.94 -5.70
N LEU A 67 19.50 -2.41 -4.49
CA LEU A 67 20.22 -1.17 -4.28
C LEU A 67 21.60 -1.50 -3.71
N GLY A 68 22.67 -0.90 -4.26
CA GLY A 68 24.05 -1.28 -3.93
C GLY A 68 24.48 -0.96 -2.49
N ASP A 69 23.70 -0.13 -1.79
CA ASP A 69 23.87 0.32 -0.41
C ASP A 69 23.08 -0.52 0.61
N PHE A 70 22.27 -1.50 0.18
CA PHE A 70 21.42 -2.30 1.07
C PHE A 70 21.57 -3.81 0.84
N PRO A 71 21.34 -4.65 1.88
CA PRO A 71 21.23 -6.09 1.69
C PRO A 71 20.08 -6.46 0.73
N TYR A 72 20.32 -7.45 -0.13
CA TYR A 72 19.33 -7.94 -1.08
C TYR A 72 18.05 -8.44 -0.38
N GLY A 73 16.89 -8.13 -0.95
CA GLY A 73 15.61 -8.65 -0.47
C GLY A 73 15.11 -8.01 0.82
N THR A 74 15.52 -6.78 1.13
CA THR A 74 15.11 -6.06 2.35
C THR A 74 14.26 -4.82 2.05
N LEU A 75 14.00 -4.50 0.78
CA LEU A 75 13.33 -3.24 0.43
C LEU A 75 11.86 -3.25 0.81
N HIS A 76 11.16 -4.38 0.71
CA HIS A 76 9.77 -4.52 1.17
C HIS A 76 9.63 -4.28 2.67
N LEU A 77 10.63 -4.68 3.49
CA LEU A 77 10.66 -4.44 4.93
C LEU A 77 10.69 -2.96 5.29
N ARG A 78 11.21 -2.09 4.41
CA ARG A 78 11.26 -0.64 4.65
C ARG A 78 9.87 -0.02 4.66
N GLU A 79 8.97 -0.51 3.80
CA GLU A 79 7.58 -0.04 3.75
C GLU A 79 6.85 -0.41 5.05
N ILE A 80 7.08 -1.64 5.52
CA ILE A 80 6.53 -2.16 6.79
C ILE A 80 7.07 -1.35 7.97
N ALA A 81 8.40 -1.17 8.04
CA ALA A 81 9.04 -0.39 9.10
C ALA A 81 8.56 1.07 9.11
N THR A 82 8.29 1.65 7.94
CA THR A 82 7.77 3.02 7.81
C THR A 82 6.35 3.12 8.38
N TYR A 83 5.49 2.14 8.10
CA TYR A 83 4.16 2.07 8.67
C TYR A 83 4.19 1.89 10.20
N GLU A 84 4.96 0.93 10.70
CA GLU A 84 5.10 0.70 12.15
C GLU A 84 5.64 1.93 12.88
N TYR A 85 6.62 2.62 12.28
CA TYR A 85 7.17 3.87 12.84
C TYR A 85 6.13 4.99 12.85
N ALA A 86 5.39 5.19 11.76
CA ALA A 86 4.32 6.18 11.69
C ALA A 86 3.22 5.88 12.71
N ARG A 87 2.82 4.62 12.86
CA ARG A 87 1.84 4.14 13.85
C ARG A 87 2.29 4.45 15.28
N LEU A 88 3.54 4.14 15.63
CA LEU A 88 4.10 4.42 16.95
C LEU A 88 4.11 5.93 17.29
N LEU A 89 4.26 6.78 16.27
CA LEU A 89 4.22 8.23 16.41
C LEU A 89 2.81 8.83 16.31
N GLY A 90 1.79 8.01 16.04
CA GLY A 90 0.42 8.49 15.77
C GLY A 90 0.30 9.31 14.49
N TRP A 91 1.18 9.08 13.51
CA TRP A 91 1.14 9.73 12.21
C TRP A 91 0.23 8.96 11.25
N GLU A 92 -0.94 9.53 10.94
CA GLU A 92 -1.94 8.96 10.03
C GLU A 92 -1.62 9.23 8.54
N ILE A 93 -0.33 9.21 8.18
CA ILE A 93 0.16 9.56 6.82
C ILE A 93 0.53 8.30 6.02
N VAL A 94 0.97 7.24 6.69
CA VAL A 94 1.38 6.00 6.06
C VAL A 94 0.22 5.01 6.12
N PRO A 95 -0.28 4.52 4.97
CA PRO A 95 -1.37 3.55 4.97
C PRO A 95 -0.98 2.23 5.65
N PRO A 96 -1.96 1.48 6.20
CA PRO A 96 -1.73 0.14 6.74
C PRO A 96 -0.89 -0.73 5.80
N THR A 97 0.25 -1.20 6.30
CA THR A 97 1.23 -1.98 5.53
C THR A 97 1.72 -3.16 6.34
N LEU A 98 1.58 -4.37 5.81
CA LEU A 98 1.87 -5.62 6.49
C LEU A 98 2.74 -6.52 5.61
N GLU A 99 3.50 -7.42 6.23
CA GLU A 99 4.15 -8.53 5.53
C GLU A 99 3.20 -9.71 5.42
N ARG A 100 3.07 -10.32 4.23
CA ARG A 100 2.41 -11.61 4.05
C ARG A 100 2.85 -12.29 2.76
N GLU A 101 2.51 -13.57 2.64
CA GLU A 101 2.69 -14.34 1.41
C GLU A 101 1.67 -13.92 0.34
N GLY A 102 2.14 -13.76 -0.89
CA GLY A 102 1.33 -13.48 -2.08
C GLY A 102 1.69 -14.40 -3.25
N PRO A 103 1.05 -14.20 -4.42
CA PRO A 103 1.27 -15.06 -5.59
C PRO A 103 2.73 -15.14 -6.07
N GLU A 104 3.54 -14.11 -5.79
CA GLU A 104 4.95 -14.04 -6.17
C GLU A 104 5.93 -14.27 -5.01
N GLY A 105 5.44 -14.75 -3.86
CA GLY A 105 6.18 -15.00 -2.62
C GLY A 105 5.89 -13.99 -1.50
N ALA A 106 6.77 -13.91 -0.50
CA ALA A 106 6.67 -12.93 0.57
C ALA A 106 6.84 -11.50 0.02
N GLY A 107 6.10 -10.56 0.61
CA GLY A 107 6.26 -9.14 0.30
C GLY A 107 5.40 -8.25 1.16
N SER A 108 5.49 -6.94 0.90
CA SER A 108 4.66 -5.96 1.59
C SER A 108 3.31 -5.79 0.88
N PHE A 109 2.25 -5.83 1.66
CA PHE A 109 0.89 -5.50 1.24
C PHE A 109 0.50 -4.20 1.94
N GLN A 110 0.27 -3.16 1.15
CA GLN A 110 -0.14 -1.85 1.61
C GLN A 110 -1.56 -1.57 1.14
N LEU A 111 -2.44 -1.08 2.02
CA LEU A 111 -3.79 -0.68 1.64
C LEU A 111 -3.73 0.34 0.48
N PHE A 112 -4.49 0.09 -0.59
CA PHE A 112 -4.54 1.02 -1.71
C PHE A 112 -5.38 2.26 -1.32
N ILE A 113 -4.78 3.44 -1.41
CA ILE A 113 -5.49 4.71 -1.19
C ILE A 113 -5.78 5.36 -2.54
N GLU A 114 -7.03 5.75 -2.76
CA GLU A 114 -7.48 6.45 -3.95
C GLU A 114 -6.71 7.78 -4.10
N HIS A 115 -6.12 8.00 -5.27
CA HIS A 115 -5.48 9.27 -5.57
C HIS A 115 -6.45 10.20 -6.28
N ASN A 116 -6.74 11.37 -5.68
CA ASN A 116 -7.41 12.46 -6.38
C ASN A 116 -6.38 13.28 -7.17
N PRO A 117 -6.38 13.27 -8.52
CA PRO A 117 -5.38 13.97 -9.33
C PRO A 117 -5.41 15.50 -9.19
N ALA A 118 -6.53 16.06 -8.72
CA ALA A 118 -6.63 17.48 -8.40
C ALA A 118 -5.92 17.83 -7.09
N GLU A 119 -5.65 16.83 -6.25
CA GLU A 119 -4.94 16.97 -4.98
C GLU A 119 -3.48 16.53 -5.13
N HIS A 120 -2.59 17.49 -4.92
CA HIS A 120 -1.15 17.31 -4.92
C HIS A 120 -0.60 17.86 -3.60
N PHE A 121 0.65 17.55 -3.27
CA PHE A 121 1.27 17.96 -2.00
C PHE A 121 1.07 19.46 -1.69
N SER A 122 1.13 20.33 -2.72
CA SER A 122 0.92 21.77 -2.60
C SER A 122 -0.54 22.19 -2.35
N SER A 123 -1.52 21.37 -2.74
CA SER A 123 -2.95 21.65 -2.54
C SER A 123 -3.53 20.93 -1.33
N CYS A 124 -2.85 19.90 -0.81
CA CYS A 124 -3.24 19.18 0.39
C CYS A 124 -3.11 20.10 1.62
N ALA A 125 -4.13 20.11 2.49
CA ALA A 125 -4.22 21.01 3.66
C ALA A 125 -3.05 20.90 4.65
N ILE A 126 -2.21 19.86 4.53
CA ILE A 126 -0.95 19.70 5.27
C ILE A 126 -0.02 20.91 5.05
N ALA A 127 0.06 21.45 3.81
CA ALA A 127 0.87 22.63 3.50
C ALA A 127 0.41 23.90 4.26
N ARG A 128 -0.86 23.99 4.64
CA ARG A 128 -1.38 25.13 5.42
C ARG A 128 -0.99 25.07 6.90
N SER A 129 -0.66 23.88 7.43
CA SER A 129 -0.19 23.75 8.81
C SER A 129 1.30 24.06 8.97
N CYS A 130 2.13 23.77 7.95
CA CYS A 130 3.56 24.11 7.96
C CYS A 130 3.85 25.60 7.76
N ALA A 131 2.91 26.38 7.19
CA ALA A 131 3.06 27.83 7.01
C ALA A 131 2.69 28.66 8.26
N ARG A 132 2.34 28.01 9.38
CA ARG A 132 2.17 28.66 10.69
C ARG A 132 3.05 27.99 11.73
N ARG A 133 4.36 28.24 11.65
CA ARG A 133 5.23 28.44 12.82
C ARG A 133 6.50 29.14 12.37
#